data_AF-A0A2M7C4X5-F1
#
_entry.id   AF-A0A2M7C4X5-F1
#
_cell.length_a   1.000
_cell.length_b   1.000
_cell.length_c   1.000
_cell.angle_alpha   90.00
_cell.angle_beta   90.00
_cell.angle_gamma   90.00
#
_symmetry.space_group_name_H-M   'P 1'
#
loop_
_entity.id
_entity.type
_entity.pdbx_description
1 polymer ?
#
loop_
_entity_poly.entity_id
_entity_poly.type
_entity_poly.pdbx_seq_one_letter_code
_entity_poly.pdbx_strand_id
1 'polypeptide(L)'
;MHPVEIVVITGKTNLGKTTLLERLVEHEKSAGRLSTGIIARGAFNGKNKIGFDAMDISTGKTVPLARSGNKIKNGFPAGRFYFSVKNRVIFSDLNLG
;
A
#
# COMPACT_ATOMS: atom_id res chain seq x y z
N MET A 1 -17.41 24.82 -1.78
CA MET A 1 -16.90 23.52 -2.24
C MET A 1 -15.52 23.77 -2.80
N HIS A 2 -14.47 23.17 -2.21
CA HIS A 2 -13.14 23.25 -2.82
C HIS A 2 -13.10 22.30 -4.03
N PRO A 3 -12.43 22.68 -5.13
CA PRO A 3 -12.25 21.78 -6.26
C PRO A 3 -11.51 20.52 -5.81
N VAL A 4 -11.93 19.37 -6.31
CA VAL A 4 -11.22 18.11 -6.10
C VAL A 4 -9.97 18.14 -6.97
N GLU A 5 -8.80 18.22 -6.36
CA GLU A 5 -7.52 18.08 -7.06
C GLU A 5 -7.03 16.64 -7.02
N ILE A 6 -6.53 16.15 -8.16
CA ILE A 6 -5.88 14.85 -8.27
C ILE A 6 -4.40 15.09 -8.55
N VAL A 7 -3.55 14.69 -7.61
CA VAL A 7 -2.09 14.77 -7.75
C VAL A 7 -1.53 13.39 -8.11
N VAL A 8 -0.82 13.30 -9.24
CA VAL A 8 -0.16 12.07 -9.69
C VAL A 8 1.36 12.21 -9.53
N ILE A 9 1.95 11.37 -8.68
CA ILE A 9 3.41 11.33 -8.49
C ILE A 9 3.99 10.20 -9.35
N THR A 10 4.80 10.56 -10.34
CA THR A 10 5.44 9.61 -11.27
C THR A 10 6.96 9.70 -11.23
N GLY A 11 7.63 8.70 -11.80
CA GLY A 11 9.10 8.61 -11.88
C GLY A 11 9.59 7.17 -11.91
N LYS A 12 10.89 6.97 -12.17
CA LYS A 12 11.50 5.63 -12.25
C LYS A 12 11.27 4.81 -10.97
N THR A 13 11.30 3.48 -11.11
CA THR A 13 11.21 2.54 -9.99
C THR A 13 12.32 2.83 -8.96
N ASN A 14 12.02 2.63 -7.67
CA ASN A 14 12.95 2.82 -6.55
C ASN A 14 13.45 4.25 -6.29
N LEU A 15 12.81 5.29 -6.85
CA LEU A 15 13.12 6.69 -6.54
C LEU A 15 12.44 7.22 -5.25
N GLY A 16 12.00 6.34 -4.35
CA GLY A 16 11.44 6.77 -3.07
C GLY A 16 10.01 7.32 -3.11
N LYS A 17 9.23 7.13 -4.18
CA LYS A 17 7.82 7.57 -4.26
C LYS A 17 6.98 7.07 -3.08
N THR A 18 7.11 5.80 -2.72
CA THR A 18 6.42 5.22 -1.55
C THR A 18 6.87 5.89 -0.26
N THR A 19 8.18 6.13 -0.10
CA THR A 19 8.74 6.84 1.05
C THR A 19 8.24 8.30 1.14
N LEU A 20 8.08 8.97 0.01
CA LEU A 20 7.50 10.32 -0.05
C LEU A 20 6.05 10.30 0.42
N LEU A 21 5.23 9.36 -0.07
CA LEU A 21 3.83 9.22 0.38
C LEU A 21 3.73 8.93 1.88
N GLU A 22 4.61 8.08 2.43
CA GLU A 22 4.65 7.80 3.87
C GLU A 22 4.99 9.05 4.68
N ARG A 23 5.96 9.85 4.22
CA ARG A 23 6.31 11.11 4.88
C ARG A 23 5.19 12.14 4.81
N LEU A 24 4.48 12.19 3.68
CA LEU A 24 3.33 13.08 3.53
C LEU A 24 2.23 12.69 4.51
N VAL A 25 1.89 11.40 4.60
CA VAL A 25 0.91 10.89 5.58
C VAL A 25 1.32 11.25 7.01
N GLU A 26 2.59 11.06 7.38
CA GLU A 26 3.08 11.39 8.73
C GLU A 26 3.02 12.90 8.98
N HIS A 27 3.38 13.72 8.00
CA HIS A 27 3.27 15.17 8.08
C HIS A 27 1.81 15.62 8.30
N GLU A 28 0.88 15.12 7.49
CA GLU A 28 -0.54 15.45 7.62
C GLU A 28 -1.10 15.02 8.98
N LYS A 29 -0.74 13.83 9.44
CA LYS A 29 -1.11 13.32 10.77
C LYS A 29 -0.54 14.21 11.89
N SER A 30 0.73 14.61 11.81
CA SER A 30 1.37 15.50 12.79
C SER A 30 0.72 16.88 12.84
N ALA A 31 0.10 17.31 11.74
CA ALA A 31 -0.64 18.56 11.63
C ALA A 31 -2.13 18.41 12.03
N GLY A 32 -2.52 17.24 12.59
CA GLY A 32 -3.88 16.97 13.05
C GLY A 32 -4.89 16.69 11.93
N ARG A 33 -4.43 16.45 10.70
CA ARG A 33 -5.30 16.15 9.56
C ARG A 33 -5.45 14.64 9.37
N LEU A 34 -6.64 14.25 8.93
CA LEU A 34 -6.97 12.86 8.61
C LEU A 34 -6.50 12.54 7.20
N SER A 35 -5.80 11.41 7.06
CA SER A 35 -5.46 10.80 5.77
C SER A 35 -6.02 9.38 5.76
N THR A 36 -6.62 8.97 4.65
CA THR A 36 -7.17 7.62 4.47
C THR A 36 -6.65 7.01 3.17
N GLY A 37 -6.84 5.70 3.02
CA GLY A 37 -6.40 4.96 1.83
C GLY A 37 -5.30 3.95 2.13
N ILE A 38 -4.62 3.49 1.08
CA ILE A 38 -3.73 2.32 1.13
C ILE A 38 -2.35 2.69 0.58
N ILE A 39 -1.29 2.29 1.30
CA ILE A 39 0.08 2.30 0.79
C ILE A 39 0.54 0.85 0.57
N ALA A 40 0.99 0.55 -0.66
CA ALA A 40 1.63 -0.73 -0.98
C ALA A 40 3.14 -0.65 -0.70
N ARG A 41 3.56 -1.13 0.48
CA ARG A 41 4.97 -1.20 0.89
C ARG A 41 5.64 -2.40 0.27
N GLY A 42 6.91 -2.28 -0.11
CA GLY A 42 7.70 -3.44 -0.52
C GLY A 42 8.03 -4.33 0.67
N ALA A 43 7.76 -5.64 0.57
CA ALA A 43 8.22 -6.62 1.53
C ALA A 43 9.60 -7.16 1.10
N PHE A 44 10.57 -7.19 2.00
CA PHE A 44 11.95 -7.57 1.70
C PHE A 44 12.46 -8.66 2.66
N ASN A 45 13.27 -9.58 2.14
CA ASN A 45 14.11 -10.48 2.91
C ASN A 45 15.58 -10.15 2.56
N GLY A 46 16.26 -9.44 3.47
CA GLY A 46 17.54 -8.80 3.16
C GLY A 46 17.40 -7.80 2.02
N LYS A 47 18.22 -7.94 0.97
CA LYS A 47 18.17 -7.09 -0.24
C LYS A 47 17.10 -7.53 -1.26
N ASN A 48 16.50 -8.71 -1.06
CA ASN A 48 15.59 -9.31 -2.03
C ASN A 48 14.16 -8.88 -1.76
N LYS A 49 13.51 -8.23 -2.74
CA LYS A 49 12.09 -7.91 -2.66
C LYS A 49 11.25 -9.15 -2.82
N ILE A 50 10.63 -9.60 -1.73
CA ILE A 50 9.83 -10.82 -1.66
C ILE A 50 8.32 -10.57 -1.81
N GLY A 51 7.89 -9.31 -2.01
CA GLY A 51 6.47 -9.02 -2.20
C GLY A 51 6.07 -7.60 -1.88
N PHE A 52 4.81 -7.46 -1.49
CA PHE A 52 4.20 -6.21 -1.05
C PHE A 52 3.25 -6.42 0.12
N ASP A 53 3.22 -5.45 1.02
CA ASP A 53 2.25 -5.33 2.09
C ASP A 53 1.31 -4.16 1.82
N ALA A 54 0.02 -4.34 2.07
CA ALA A 54 -0.95 -3.25 2.07
C ALA A 54 -1.06 -2.70 3.48
N MET A 55 -0.76 -1.41 3.64
CA MET A 55 -0.98 -0.68 4.88
C MET A 55 -2.20 0.23 4.71
N ASP A 56 -3.16 0.09 5.61
CA ASP A 56 -4.24 1.07 5.78
C ASP A 56 -3.69 2.28 6.54
N ILE A 57 -3.80 3.46 5.92
CA ILE A 57 -3.29 4.73 6.47
C ILE A 57 -4.06 5.12 7.73
N SER A 58 -5.36 4.85 7.77
CA SER A 58 -6.24 5.30 8.86
C SER A 58 -5.98 4.54 10.17
N THR A 59 -5.70 3.24 10.06
CA THR A 59 -5.49 2.35 11.22
C THR A 59 -4.02 2.03 11.47
N GLY A 60 -3.14 2.24 10.48
CA GLY A 60 -1.75 1.77 10.48
C GLY A 60 -1.62 0.25 10.31
N LYS A 61 -2.72 -0.49 10.20
CA LYS A 61 -2.72 -1.95 10.09
C LYS A 61 -2.10 -2.37 8.76
N THR A 62 -1.22 -3.36 8.82
CA THR A 62 -0.52 -3.88 7.64
C THR A 62 -0.88 -5.36 7.42
N VAL A 63 -1.17 -5.72 6.18
CA VAL A 63 -1.47 -7.11 5.77
C VAL A 63 -0.67 -7.52 4.54
N PRO A 64 -0.26 -8.81 4.42
CA PRO A 64 0.37 -9.31 3.20
C PRO A 64 -0.57 -9.19 1.99
N LEU A 65 -0.15 -8.40 0.99
CA LEU A 65 -0.89 -8.21 -0.27
C LEU A 65 -0.43 -9.22 -1.32
N ALA A 66 0.88 -9.30 -1.55
CA ALA A 66 1.48 -10.20 -2.51
C ALA A 66 2.84 -10.72 -2.03
N ARG A 67 3.20 -11.93 -2.45
CA ARG A 67 4.51 -12.55 -2.15
C ARG A 67 5.08 -13.26 -3.37
N SER A 68 6.40 -13.28 -3.49
CA SER A 68 7.14 -14.12 -4.44
C SER A 68 7.43 -15.47 -3.82
N GLY A 69 7.26 -16.55 -4.56
CA GLY A 69 7.52 -17.92 -4.07
C GLY A 69 6.34 -18.86 -4.28
N ASN A 70 6.43 -20.06 -3.69
CA ASN A 70 5.48 -21.15 -3.90
C ASN A 70 4.03 -20.69 -3.76
N LYS A 71 3.24 -21.03 -4.78
CA LYS A 71 1.81 -20.72 -4.96
C LYS A 71 1.12 -20.56 -3.61
N ILE A 72 0.71 -19.33 -3.28
CA ILE A 72 -0.24 -19.13 -2.19
C ILE A 72 -1.46 -20.01 -2.52
N LYS A 73 -1.89 -20.89 -1.61
CA LYS A 73 -3.03 -21.77 -1.84
C LYS A 73 -4.24 -20.90 -2.18
N ASN A 74 -4.81 -21.08 -3.37
CA ASN A 74 -5.88 -20.27 -3.97
C ASN A 74 -5.49 -18.83 -4.34
N GLY A 75 -4.21 -18.48 -4.46
CA GLY A 75 -3.77 -17.18 -4.93
C GLY A 75 -3.73 -17.07 -6.46
N PHE A 76 -3.89 -15.86 -7.00
CA PHE A 76 -3.75 -15.61 -8.43
C PHE A 76 -2.37 -15.00 -8.77
N PRO A 77 -1.73 -15.44 -9.86
CA PRO A 77 -0.42 -14.93 -10.26
C PRO A 77 -0.52 -13.57 -10.96
N ALA A 78 0.44 -12.69 -10.72
CA ALA A 78 0.72 -11.52 -11.56
C ALA A 78 2.24 -11.30 -11.66
N GLY A 79 2.80 -11.60 -12.83
CA GLY A 79 4.26 -11.66 -13.02
C GLY A 79 4.89 -12.66 -12.05
N ARG A 80 5.90 -12.23 -11.28
CA ARG A 80 6.60 -13.09 -10.30
C ARG A 80 5.94 -13.18 -8.93
N PHE A 81 4.79 -12.52 -8.73
CA PHE A 81 4.11 -12.45 -7.43
C PHE A 81 2.78 -13.20 -7.46
N TYR A 82 2.37 -13.71 -6.30
CA TYR A 82 1.07 -14.31 -6.07
C TYR A 82 0.28 -13.47 -5.06
N PHE A 83 -0.98 -13.16 -5.39
CA PHE A 83 -1.90 -12.41 -4.54
C PHE A 83 -2.75 -13.35 -3.71
N SER A 84 -2.94 -13.04 -2.43
CA SER A 84 -3.81 -13.81 -1.54
C SER A 84 -5.27 -13.41 -1.72
N VAL A 85 -6.16 -14.37 -1.98
CA VAL A 85 -7.61 -14.11 -2.06
C VAL A 85 -8.26 -14.08 -0.68
N LYS A 86 -7.56 -14.58 0.36
CA LYS A 86 -8.02 -14.52 1.76
C LYS A 86 -7.84 -13.15 2.40
N ASN A 87 -6.84 -12.38 1.96
CA ASN A 87 -6.58 -11.03 2.45
C ASN A 87 -7.23 -10.00 1.52
N ARG A 88 -8.54 -10.14 1.28
CA ARG A 88 -9.27 -9.06 0.61
C ARG A 88 -9.19 -7.83 1.50
N VAL A 89 -8.50 -6.79 1.03
CA VAL A 89 -8.73 -5.44 1.51
C VAL A 89 -10.00 -4.98 0.81
N ILE A 90 -11.12 -5.02 1.50
CA ILE A 90 -12.39 -4.56 0.93
C ILE A 90 -12.43 -3.05 1.11
N PHE A 91 -12.57 -2.31 0.00
CA PHE A 91 -12.65 -0.85 0.00
C PHE A 91 -13.84 -0.30 0.80
N SER A 92 -14.82 -1.14 1.19
CA SER A 92 -15.94 -0.77 2.06
C SER A 92 -15.57 -0.65 3.55
N ASP A 93 -14.42 -1.18 3.96
CA ASP A 93 -13.94 -1.05 5.36
C ASP A 93 -13.15 0.24 5.57
N LEU A 94 -12.80 0.94 4.49
CA LEU A 94 -12.34 2.32 4.52
C LEU A 94 -13.59 3.18 4.68
N ASN A 95 -13.90 3.59 5.91
CA ASN A 95 -14.86 4.67 6.14
C ASN A 95 -14.35 5.91 5.40
N LEU A 96 -14.87 6.13 4.19
CA LEU A 96 -14.83 7.41 3.49
C LEU A 96 -15.89 8.30 4.15
N GLY A 97 -15.65 8.62 5.42
CA GLY A 97 -16.39 9.64 6.17
C GLY A 97 -15.96 11.04 5.74
#